data_AF-A0A382UF51-F1
#
_entry.id   AF-A0A382UF51-F1
#
_cell.length_a   1.000
_cell.length_b   1.000
_cell.length_c   1.000
_cell.angle_alpha   90.00
_cell.angle_beta   90.00
_cell.angle_gamma   90.00
#
_symmetry.space_group_name_H-M   'P 1'
#
loop_
_entity.id
_entity.type
_entity.pdbx_description
1 polymer ?
#
loop_
_entity_poly.entity_id
_entity_poly.type
_entity_poly.pdbx_seq_one_letter_code
_entity_poly.pdbx_strand_id
1 'polypeptide(L)'
;MNYFKLKIVRKFLVFNIFLCVLGSVEVALLGSYLYGQTSLFTNALIITGDGEVIEQGALLIEGDTISSVGLAESIPVPENATVIDLAGKTLIPAFIDAHAHLGYQGRIGWGSDNYSNENLIDNLQQYAYYGFSAVLSAGGDVTDLLTEVQEDWNGNNYIGAR
;
A
#
# COMPACT_ATOMS: atom_id res chain seq x y z
N MET A 1 -36.00 -43.30 -28.75
CA MET A 1 -34.65 -43.44 -28.18
C MET A 1 -33.73 -42.22 -28.38
N ASN A 2 -34.08 -41.21 -29.20
CA ASN A 2 -33.23 -40.03 -29.48
C ASN A 2 -33.41 -38.84 -28.52
N TYR A 3 -34.59 -38.68 -27.90
CA TYR A 3 -34.86 -37.57 -26.98
C TYR A 3 -34.06 -37.61 -25.67
N PHE A 4 -33.74 -38.82 -25.18
CA PHE A 4 -33.04 -39.00 -23.91
C PHE A 4 -31.54 -38.68 -24.02
N LYS A 5 -30.90 -39.06 -25.13
CA LYS A 5 -29.50 -38.71 -25.43
C LYS A 5 -29.28 -37.20 -25.55
N LEU A 6 -30.22 -36.47 -26.18
CA LEU A 6 -30.09 -35.03 -26.39
C LEU A 6 -30.15 -34.22 -25.08
N LYS A 7 -30.96 -34.65 -24.09
CA LYS A 7 -31.02 -34.02 -22.76
C LYS A 7 -29.74 -34.22 -21.95
N ILE A 8 -29.08 -35.38 -22.09
CA ILE A 8 -27.84 -35.69 -21.37
C ILE A 8 -26.68 -34.86 -21.93
N VAL A 9 -26.53 -34.78 -23.25
CA VAL A 9 -25.48 -33.97 -23.88
C VAL A 9 -25.63 -32.48 -23.54
N ARG A 10 -26.85 -31.96 -23.50
CA ARG A 10 -27.12 -30.55 -23.16
C ARG A 10 -26.87 -30.24 -21.69
N LYS A 11 -27.16 -31.17 -20.76
CA LYS A 11 -26.78 -31.03 -19.34
C LYS A 11 -25.27 -31.08 -19.14
N PHE A 12 -24.57 -31.96 -19.83
CA PHE A 12 -23.10 -32.03 -19.79
C PHE A 12 -22.44 -30.78 -20.36
N LEU A 13 -22.95 -30.24 -21.48
CA LEU A 13 -22.41 -29.02 -22.09
C LEU A 13 -22.62 -27.80 -21.17
N VAL A 14 -23.81 -27.64 -20.60
CA VAL A 14 -24.11 -26.53 -19.67
C VAL A 14 -23.28 -26.66 -18.39
N PHE A 15 -23.08 -27.87 -17.87
CA PHE A 15 -22.23 -28.12 -16.69
C PHE A 15 -20.76 -27.79 -16.96
N ASN A 16 -20.22 -28.14 -18.14
CA ASN A 16 -18.83 -27.82 -18.51
C ASN A 16 -18.63 -26.32 -18.77
N ILE A 17 -19.61 -25.64 -19.36
CA ILE A 17 -19.57 -24.17 -19.50
C ILE A 17 -19.59 -23.51 -18.12
N PHE A 18 -20.40 -24.00 -17.18
CA PHE A 18 -20.45 -23.46 -15.82
C PHE A 18 -19.13 -23.65 -15.05
N LEU A 19 -18.47 -24.81 -15.20
CA LEU A 19 -17.14 -25.04 -14.62
C LEU A 19 -16.07 -24.11 -15.23
N CYS A 20 -16.15 -23.86 -16.53
CA CYS A 20 -15.19 -23.01 -17.24
C CYS A 20 -15.35 -21.52 -16.86
N VAL A 21 -16.59 -21.07 -16.62
CA VAL A 21 -16.90 -19.70 -16.15
C VAL A 21 -16.49 -19.51 -14.69
N LEU A 22 -16.63 -20.52 -13.83
CA LEU A 22 -16.15 -20.45 -12.44
C LEU A 22 -14.62 -20.37 -12.37
N GLY A 23 -13.91 -21.17 -13.18
CA GLY A 23 -12.44 -21.13 -13.23
C GLY A 23 -11.88 -19.82 -13.77
N SER A 24 -12.55 -19.15 -14.72
CA SER A 24 -12.09 -17.86 -15.25
C SER A 24 -12.30 -16.69 -14.29
N VAL A 25 -13.33 -16.73 -13.44
CA VAL A 25 -13.55 -15.73 -12.39
C VAL A 25 -12.49 -15.82 -11.28
N GLU A 26 -12.11 -17.03 -10.88
CA GLU A 26 -11.04 -17.26 -9.89
C GLU A 26 -9.66 -16.76 -10.37
N VAL A 27 -9.32 -17.03 -11.64
CA VAL A 27 -8.06 -16.56 -12.25
C VAL A 27 -8.05 -15.04 -12.42
N ALA A 28 -9.18 -14.41 -12.73
CA ALA A 28 -9.27 -12.96 -12.82
C ALA A 28 -9.10 -12.27 -11.45
N LEU A 29 -9.70 -12.84 -10.40
CA LEU A 29 -9.57 -12.35 -9.01
C LEU A 29 -8.16 -12.53 -8.46
N LEU A 30 -7.49 -13.65 -8.79
CA LEU A 30 -6.08 -13.88 -8.47
C LEU A 30 -5.15 -12.95 -9.27
N GLY A 31 -5.48 -12.68 -10.54
CA GLY A 31 -4.74 -11.73 -11.37
C GLY A 31 -4.74 -10.32 -10.79
N SER A 32 -5.91 -9.81 -10.38
CA SER A 32 -6.00 -8.49 -9.72
C SER A 32 -5.30 -8.42 -8.37
N TYR A 33 -5.08 -9.56 -7.71
CA TYR A 33 -4.35 -9.65 -6.44
C TYR A 33 -2.83 -9.75 -6.62
N LEU A 34 -2.37 -10.32 -7.75
CA LEU A 34 -0.94 -10.52 -8.06
C LEU A 34 -0.33 -9.35 -8.85
N TYR A 35 -1.14 -8.58 -9.58
CA TYR A 35 -0.75 -7.30 -10.16
C TYR A 35 -1.03 -6.22 -9.12
N GLY A 36 -0.04 -5.96 -8.26
CA GLY A 36 -0.11 -4.87 -7.28
C GLY A 36 -0.59 -3.58 -7.95
N GLN A 37 -1.54 -2.90 -7.30
CA GLN A 37 -2.32 -1.80 -7.86
C GLN A 37 -1.44 -0.78 -8.60
N THR A 38 -1.52 -0.76 -9.94
CA THR A 38 -0.84 0.26 -10.74
C THR A 38 -1.54 1.60 -10.55
N SER A 39 -0.80 2.62 -10.11
CA SER A 39 -1.34 3.96 -9.85
C SER A 39 -0.46 5.01 -10.50
N LEU A 40 -1.06 5.95 -11.24
CA LEU A 40 -0.38 7.08 -11.85
C LEU A 40 -0.87 8.36 -11.21
N PHE A 41 0.01 9.05 -10.49
CA PHE A 41 -0.23 10.39 -9.98
C PHE A 41 0.25 11.40 -11.01
N THR A 42 -0.57 12.35 -11.43
CA THR A 42 -0.24 13.28 -12.53
C THR A 42 -0.51 14.75 -12.18
N ASN A 43 0.05 15.67 -12.97
CA ASN A 43 -0.07 17.13 -12.82
C ASN A 43 0.37 17.68 -11.45
N ALA A 44 1.28 16.99 -10.77
CA ALA A 44 1.82 17.44 -9.49
C ALA A 44 3.01 18.39 -9.70
N LEU A 45 3.27 19.28 -8.72
CA LEU A 45 4.64 19.74 -8.50
C LEU A 45 5.36 18.66 -7.68
N ILE A 46 6.42 18.05 -8.20
CA ILE A 46 7.12 16.97 -7.51
C ILE A 46 8.46 17.49 -6.99
N ILE A 47 8.74 17.29 -5.70
CA ILE A 47 10.07 17.48 -5.12
C ILE A 47 10.61 16.08 -4.86
N THR A 48 11.67 15.65 -5.53
CA THR A 48 12.19 14.27 -5.53
C THR A 48 12.98 13.91 -4.25
N GLY A 49 13.45 14.91 -3.52
CA GLY A 49 14.23 14.76 -2.28
C GLY A 49 15.75 14.86 -2.44
N ASP A 50 16.26 14.90 -3.68
CA ASP A 50 17.67 15.17 -4.00
C ASP A 50 17.93 16.62 -4.42
N GLY A 51 16.91 17.48 -4.31
CA GLY A 51 16.95 18.90 -4.67
C GLY A 51 16.32 19.20 -6.03
N GLU A 52 15.97 18.19 -6.83
CA GLU A 52 15.23 18.38 -8.07
C GLU A 52 13.74 18.72 -7.79
N VAL A 53 13.20 19.59 -8.64
CA VAL A 53 11.79 19.95 -8.68
C VAL A 53 11.27 19.78 -10.09
N ILE A 54 10.22 18.97 -10.26
CA ILE A 54 9.56 18.70 -11.54
C ILE A 54 8.21 19.41 -11.52
N GLU A 55 8.07 20.44 -12.34
CA GLU A 55 6.77 21.09 -12.57
C GLU A 55 5.92 20.24 -13.52
N GLN A 56 4.62 20.09 -13.22
CA GLN A 56 3.70 19.24 -14.00
C GLN A 56 4.21 17.80 -14.14
N GLY A 57 4.76 17.27 -13.05
CA GLY A 57 5.29 15.92 -12.97
C GLY A 57 4.21 14.86 -12.83
N ALA A 58 4.63 13.63 -13.10
CA ALA A 58 3.90 12.42 -12.79
C ALA A 58 4.79 11.38 -12.08
N LEU A 59 4.15 10.54 -11.27
CA LEU A 59 4.74 9.43 -10.54
C LEU A 59 3.93 8.17 -10.84
N LEU A 60 4.58 7.15 -11.39
CA LEU A 60 4.00 5.83 -11.62
C LEU A 60 4.44 4.87 -10.52
N ILE A 61 3.45 4.23 -9.88
CA ILE A 61 3.65 3.18 -8.89
C ILE A 61 3.09 1.87 -9.46
N GLU A 62 3.89 0.82 -9.38
CA GLU A 62 3.49 -0.55 -9.75
C GLU A 62 3.73 -1.45 -8.55
N GLY A 63 2.64 -1.90 -7.90
CA GLY A 63 2.72 -2.61 -6.64
C GLY A 63 3.29 -1.75 -5.51
N ASP A 64 4.43 -2.15 -4.96
CA ASP A 64 5.14 -1.49 -3.86
C ASP A 64 6.31 -0.60 -4.32
N THR A 65 6.51 -0.49 -5.63
CA THR A 65 7.69 0.15 -6.22
C THR A 65 7.29 1.37 -7.05
N ILE A 66 8.05 2.46 -6.88
CA ILE A 66 8.02 3.59 -7.81
C ILE A 66 8.71 3.16 -9.10
N SER A 67 7.95 2.98 -10.18
CA SER A 67 8.51 2.52 -11.45
C SER A 67 8.97 3.66 -12.36
N SER A 68 8.42 4.86 -12.21
CA SER A 68 8.85 6.06 -12.95
C SER A 68 8.47 7.36 -12.24
N VAL A 69 9.30 8.38 -12.39
CA VAL A 69 9.05 9.77 -11.99
C VAL A 69 9.61 10.71 -13.07
N GLY A 70 8.89 11.76 -13.42
CA GLY A 70 9.28 12.64 -14.53
C GLY A 70 8.17 13.61 -14.94
N LEU A 71 8.34 14.29 -16.08
CA LEU A 71 7.28 15.12 -16.66
C LEU A 71 6.09 14.25 -17.04
N ALA A 72 4.87 14.74 -16.82
CA ALA A 72 3.64 13.97 -17.10
C ALA A 72 3.54 13.51 -18.56
N GLU A 73 4.01 14.33 -19.51
CA GLU A 73 4.03 13.99 -20.95
C GLU A 73 5.03 12.87 -21.30
N SER A 74 6.01 12.60 -20.44
CA SER A 74 7.05 11.60 -20.67
C SER A 74 6.70 10.22 -20.11
N ILE A 75 5.67 10.13 -19.26
CA ILE A 75 5.24 8.87 -18.64
C ILE A 75 3.99 8.35 -19.35
N PRO A 76 4.08 7.22 -20.08
CA PRO A 76 2.91 6.62 -20.70
C PRO A 76 1.94 6.13 -19.63
N VAL A 77 0.63 6.26 -19.88
CA VAL A 77 -0.41 5.78 -18.96
C VAL A 77 -0.64 4.28 -19.20
N PRO A 78 -0.36 3.38 -18.23
CA PRO A 78 -0.65 1.97 -18.39
C PRO A 78 -2.16 1.69 -18.46
N GLU A 79 -2.59 0.69 -19.24
CA GLU A 79 -4.02 0.41 -19.50
C GLU A 79 -4.85 0.15 -18.22
N ASN A 80 -4.23 -0.38 -17.16
CA ASN A 80 -4.88 -0.71 -15.89
C ASN A 80 -4.53 0.24 -14.75
N ALA A 81 -3.90 1.38 -15.04
CA ALA A 81 -3.50 2.32 -14.01
C ALA A 81 -4.70 3.09 -13.46
N THR A 82 -4.80 3.19 -12.14
CA THR A 82 -5.66 4.18 -11.49
C THR A 82 -4.99 5.55 -11.62
N VAL A 83 -5.58 6.45 -12.42
CA VAL A 83 -5.03 7.79 -12.62
C VAL A 83 -5.58 8.76 -11.58
N ILE A 84 -4.68 9.45 -10.88
CA ILE A 84 -4.97 10.38 -9.80
C ILE A 84 -4.42 11.75 -10.20
N ASP A 85 -5.32 12.69 -10.47
CA ASP A 85 -4.94 14.07 -10.81
C ASP A 85 -4.62 14.87 -9.54
N LEU A 86 -3.39 15.39 -9.48
CA LEU A 86 -2.84 16.16 -8.37
C LEU A 86 -2.63 17.64 -8.75
N ALA A 87 -3.35 18.16 -9.75
CA ALA A 87 -3.29 19.57 -10.12
C ALA A 87 -3.40 20.50 -8.89
N GLY A 88 -2.44 21.42 -8.77
CA GLY A 88 -2.35 22.36 -7.65
C GLY A 88 -1.92 21.74 -6.31
N LYS A 89 -1.44 20.49 -6.31
CA LYS A 89 -0.81 19.82 -5.17
C LYS A 89 0.69 19.68 -5.38
N THR A 90 1.39 19.48 -4.27
CA THR A 90 2.81 19.13 -4.26
C THR A 90 2.97 17.71 -3.76
N LEU A 91 3.72 16.89 -4.51
CA LEU A 91 4.10 15.54 -4.13
C LEU A 91 5.56 15.56 -3.65
N ILE A 92 5.79 15.02 -2.45
CA ILE A 92 7.11 14.95 -1.80
C ILE A 92 7.32 13.54 -1.23
N PRO A 93 8.58 13.09 -1.04
CA PRO A 93 8.87 11.94 -0.21
C PRO A 93 8.24 12.08 1.17
N ALA A 94 7.78 10.95 1.71
CA ALA A 94 7.38 10.88 3.10
C ALA A 94 8.56 11.26 4.02
N PHE A 95 8.24 11.85 5.17
CA PHE A 95 9.24 12.28 6.13
C PHE A 95 9.88 11.11 6.87
N ILE A 96 11.09 11.35 7.37
CA ILE A 96 11.82 10.44 8.25
C ILE A 96 12.11 11.21 9.54
N ASP A 97 11.71 10.65 10.68
CA ASP A 97 12.12 11.16 11.98
C ASP A 97 13.35 10.37 12.46
N ALA A 98 14.47 11.07 12.65
CA ALA A 98 15.71 10.45 13.08
C ALA A 98 15.86 10.38 14.61
N HIS A 99 14.90 10.92 15.38
CA HIS A 99 14.98 10.95 16.84
C HIS A 99 13.58 10.98 17.46
N ALA A 100 13.03 9.80 17.73
CA ALA A 100 11.80 9.65 18.51
C ALA A 100 12.01 8.84 19.79
N HIS A 101 11.06 8.95 20.71
CA HIS A 101 10.98 8.10 21.90
C HIS A 101 9.64 7.36 21.92
N LEU A 102 9.52 6.40 21.01
CA LEU A 102 8.29 5.62 20.81
C LEU A 102 7.94 4.85 22.09
N GLY A 103 6.66 4.89 22.50
CA GLY A 103 6.18 4.17 23.67
C GLY A 103 6.54 4.82 25.01
N TYR A 104 7.61 5.63 25.08
CA TYR A 104 7.88 6.51 26.22
C TYR A 104 6.93 7.72 26.23
N GLN A 105 6.61 8.22 25.03
CA GLN A 105 5.61 9.27 24.82
C GLN A 105 4.20 8.69 24.93
N GLY A 106 3.42 9.23 25.87
CA GLY A 106 1.97 9.04 25.92
C GLY A 106 1.23 10.27 25.42
N ARG A 107 -0.10 10.20 25.29
CA ARG A 107 -0.94 11.33 24.83
C ARG A 107 -0.86 12.58 25.70
N ILE A 108 -0.65 12.40 27.01
CA ILE A 108 -0.71 13.48 28.01
C ILE A 108 0.52 13.52 28.93
N GLY A 109 1.61 12.83 28.58
CA GLY A 109 2.78 12.75 29.44
C GLY A 109 3.91 11.89 28.87
N TRP A 110 4.99 11.80 29.63
CA TRP A 110 6.21 11.09 29.29
C TRP A 110 6.62 10.22 30.47
N GLY A 111 7.05 8.99 30.22
CA GLY A 111 7.42 8.08 31.29
C GLY A 111 7.48 6.62 30.84
N SER A 112 8.25 5.82 31.58
CA SER A 112 8.35 4.37 31.34
C SER A 112 7.04 3.63 31.54
N ASP A 113 6.12 4.21 32.32
CA ASP A 113 4.80 3.62 32.56
C ASP A 113 3.91 3.60 31.30
N ASN A 114 4.31 4.30 30.23
CA ASN A 114 3.60 4.35 28.96
C ASN A 114 3.95 3.20 28.01
N TYR A 115 4.95 2.37 28.32
CA TYR A 115 5.36 1.28 27.43
C TYR A 115 4.27 0.22 27.35
N SER A 116 3.63 0.13 26.19
CA SER A 116 2.70 -0.93 25.80
C SER A 116 2.66 -1.06 24.28
N ASN A 117 2.22 -2.21 23.76
CA ASN A 117 2.06 -2.43 22.32
C ASN A 117 1.06 -1.43 21.73
N GLU A 118 -0.03 -1.18 22.45
CA GLU A 118 -1.08 -0.26 22.03
C GLU A 118 -0.55 1.17 21.89
N ASN A 119 0.26 1.64 22.85
CA ASN A 119 0.81 2.98 22.80
C ASN A 119 1.89 3.13 21.70
N LEU A 120 2.73 2.11 21.50
CA LEU A 120 3.70 2.11 20.40
C LEU A 120 3.00 2.16 19.04
N ILE A 121 1.98 1.33 18.83
CA ILE A 121 1.19 1.32 17.59
C ILE A 121 0.48 2.67 17.40
N ASP A 122 -0.11 3.25 18.46
CA ASP A 122 -0.75 4.58 18.39
C ASP A 122 0.27 5.68 18.04
N ASN A 123 1.50 5.61 18.56
CA ASN A 123 2.58 6.53 18.17
C ASN A 123 2.88 6.38 16.67
N LEU A 124 3.17 5.17 16.19
CA LEU A 124 3.51 4.91 14.78
C LEU A 124 2.38 5.27 13.80
N GLN A 125 1.12 5.08 14.21
CA GLN A 125 -0.06 5.51 13.46
C GLN A 125 -0.15 7.03 13.35
N GLN A 126 0.15 7.75 14.43
CA GLN A 126 0.18 9.22 14.41
C GLN A 126 1.29 9.73 13.49
N TYR A 127 2.49 9.14 13.54
CA TYR A 127 3.58 9.49 12.63
C TYR A 127 3.16 9.30 11.16
N ALA A 128 2.56 8.15 10.82
CA ALA A 128 2.03 7.90 9.47
C ALA A 128 0.97 8.92 9.06
N TYR A 129 0.04 9.26 9.97
CA TYR A 129 -0.98 10.27 9.71
C TYR A 129 -0.40 11.65 9.37
N TYR A 130 0.72 12.03 10.01
CA TYR A 130 1.43 13.27 9.74
C TYR A 130 2.43 13.19 8.57
N GLY A 131 2.46 12.07 7.84
CA GLY A 131 3.26 11.90 6.63
C GLY A 131 4.68 11.38 6.86
N PHE A 132 4.97 10.81 8.03
CA PHE A 132 6.23 10.10 8.28
C PHE A 132 6.11 8.63 7.87
N SER A 133 7.03 8.15 7.05
CA SER A 133 7.09 6.73 6.68
C SER A 133 8.03 5.91 7.56
N ALA A 134 9.04 6.56 8.15
CA ALA A 134 10.03 5.91 8.98
C ALA A 134 10.39 6.74 10.21
N VAL A 135 10.62 6.07 11.34
CA VAL A 135 10.94 6.68 12.62
C VAL A 135 12.05 5.89 13.32
N LEU A 136 13.15 6.56 13.66
CA LEU A 136 14.22 5.98 14.45
C LEU A 136 13.99 6.23 15.93
N SER A 137 13.81 5.15 16.71
CA SER A 137 13.78 5.29 18.17
C SER A 137 15.20 5.57 18.70
N ALA A 138 15.34 6.66 19.43
CA ALA A 138 16.61 7.18 19.95
C ALA A 138 16.92 6.67 21.36
N GLY A 139 16.42 5.48 21.71
CA GLY A 139 16.68 4.81 22.97
C GLY A 139 15.63 5.04 24.05
N GLY A 140 15.69 4.19 25.08
CA GLY A 140 14.65 4.02 26.11
C GLY A 140 13.78 2.78 25.86
N ASP A 141 13.90 2.17 24.68
CA ASP A 141 13.02 1.10 24.22
C ASP A 141 13.05 -0.17 25.07
N VAL A 142 11.90 -0.82 25.16
CA VAL A 142 11.77 -2.18 25.68
C VAL A 142 11.90 -3.14 24.51
N THR A 143 13.04 -3.84 24.42
CA THR A 143 13.43 -4.63 23.23
C THR A 143 12.39 -5.67 22.80
N ASP A 144 11.83 -6.42 23.74
CA ASP A 144 10.83 -7.46 23.43
C ASP A 144 9.59 -6.84 22.80
N LEU A 145 9.14 -5.70 23.34
CA LEU A 145 7.98 -4.96 22.86
C LEU A 145 8.20 -4.39 21.46
N LEU A 146 9.36 -3.79 21.20
CA LEU A 146 9.69 -3.31 19.86
C LEU A 146 9.77 -4.45 18.83
N THR A 147 10.31 -5.59 19.23
CA THR A 147 10.45 -6.74 18.34
C THR A 147 9.07 -7.27 17.94
N GLU A 148 8.16 -7.39 18.92
CA GLU A 148 6.76 -7.77 18.68
C GLU A 148 6.06 -6.78 17.74
N VAL A 149 6.13 -5.48 18.01
CA VAL A 149 5.54 -4.44 17.14
C VAL A 149 6.13 -4.49 15.73
N GLN A 150 7.44 -4.70 15.59
CA GLN A 150 8.08 -4.82 14.29
C GLN A 150 7.64 -6.07 13.52
N GLU A 151 7.48 -7.20 14.21
CA GLU A 151 6.93 -8.44 13.65
C GLU A 151 5.47 -8.24 13.20
N ASP A 152 4.66 -7.54 14.00
CA ASP A 152 3.29 -7.19 13.66
C ASP A 152 3.20 -6.29 12.42
N TRP A 153 4.10 -5.30 12.30
CA TRP A 153 4.19 -4.47 11.10
C TRP A 153 4.55 -5.31 9.87
N ASN A 154 5.55 -6.19 9.98
CA ASN A 154 5.97 -7.09 8.90
C ASN A 154 4.86 -8.08 8.51
N GLY A 155 4.02 -8.48 9.48
CA GLY A 155 2.85 -9.33 9.29
C GLY A 155 1.64 -8.61 8.69
N ASN A 156 1.69 -7.29 8.49
CA ASN A 156 0.56 -6.43 8.13
C ASN A 156 -0.59 -6.47 9.17
N ASN A 157 -0.28 -6.66 10.45
CA ASN A 157 -1.26 -6.70 11.54
C ASN A 157 -1.76 -5.29 11.93
N TYR A 158 -1.02 -4.24 11.56
CA TYR A 158 -1.46 -2.85 11.64
C TYR A 158 -0.82 -2.00 10.54
N ILE A 159 -1.30 -0.77 10.38
CA ILE A 159 -0.72 0.25 9.50
C ILE A 159 -0.11 1.35 10.37
N GLY A 160 1.10 1.78 10.06
CA GLY A 160 1.79 2.87 10.74
C GLY A 160 3.15 3.12 10.10
N ALA A 161 3.86 4.14 10.60
CA ALA A 161 5.25 4.37 10.25
C ALA A 161 6.10 3.15 10.64
N ARG A 162 7.24 3.01 9.97
CA ARG A 162 8.19 1.92 10.19
C ARG A 162 9.31 2.31 11.15
#